data_AF-A0A7V8YMU8-F1
#
_entry.id   AF-A0A7V8YMU8-F1
#
_cell.length_a   1.000
_cell.length_b   1.000
_cell.length_c   1.000
_cell.angle_alpha   90.00
_cell.angle_beta   90.00
_cell.angle_gamma   90.00
#
_symmetry.space_group_name_H-M   'P 1'
#
loop_
_entity.id
_entity.type
_entity.pdbx_description
1 polymer ?
#
loop_
_entity_poly.entity_id
_entity_poly.type
_entity_poly.pdbx_seq_one_letter_code
_entity_poly.pdbx_strand_id
1 'polypeptide(L)'
;MRLSVAGGQPELWLRLGREIPYPTGQLRSVTLVCEAGRLFLDVTSAVPVAVHDIDPGRVAGVDVGIIHPFAAASGDAALFVSGRAIRAEERLHLADTKARASHMGRKAPRRGQRGSRRWRKLRAAQRRAETKHRRRVRLAHHQAAKSVVTWALERRVGTLAIGDLAGITTRSLGRHQNLRLRQWRRTHLVGAMRDKAQAAGIQVFKVDERATSSTCPQCGSRTTKPRGRNFACPSCGHQEHRDIVGARNIAAHSGGTTRTPVRVTHRRAGHVPARRDRRRHLWDQRRSSPAPGRPVTTGESLTGEPNRSPRFGDGSRPYRWSPGEDHASSLTTSATPARRCTRAMPRVVPRCR
;
A
#
# COMPACT_ATOMS: atom_id res chain seq x y z
N MET A 1 -21.92 29.72 -7.67
CA MET A 1 -20.82 29.30 -8.57
C MET A 1 -21.43 28.81 -9.87
N ARG A 2 -20.85 29.22 -10.99
CA ARG A 2 -21.35 28.89 -12.34
C ARG A 2 -20.46 27.83 -12.97
N LEU A 3 -21.04 26.75 -13.47
CA LEU A 3 -20.32 25.70 -14.18
C LEU A 3 -20.77 25.63 -15.63
N SER A 4 -19.79 25.71 -16.53
CA SER A 4 -19.99 25.39 -17.93
C SER A 4 -20.31 23.90 -18.08
N VAL A 5 -21.32 23.61 -18.88
CA VAL A 5 -21.74 22.25 -19.25
C VAL A 5 -21.43 22.01 -20.73
N ALA A 6 -21.59 20.76 -21.19
CA ALA A 6 -21.39 20.44 -22.61
C ALA A 6 -22.27 21.34 -23.51
N GLY A 7 -21.77 21.63 -24.71
CA GLY A 7 -22.36 22.64 -25.62
C GLY A 7 -23.87 22.48 -25.82
N GLY A 8 -24.59 23.60 -25.77
CA GLY A 8 -26.05 23.67 -25.97
C GLY A 8 -26.90 23.45 -24.71
N GLN A 9 -26.29 23.18 -23.55
CA GLN A 9 -27.00 23.05 -22.28
C GLN A 9 -26.87 24.33 -21.43
N PRO A 10 -27.90 24.70 -20.64
CA PRO A 10 -27.85 25.87 -19.78
C PRO A 10 -26.79 25.70 -18.69
N GLU A 11 -26.10 26.79 -18.35
CA GLU A 11 -25.09 26.79 -17.30
C GLU A 11 -25.66 26.30 -15.97
N LEU A 12 -24.89 25.47 -15.25
CA LEU A 12 -25.32 24.96 -13.97
C LEU A 12 -24.92 25.93 -12.86
N TRP A 13 -25.92 26.48 -12.19
CA TRP A 13 -25.73 27.31 -11.01
C TRP A 13 -25.74 26.46 -9.75
N LEU A 14 -24.60 26.43 -9.07
CA LEU A 14 -24.43 25.72 -7.81
C LEU A 14 -24.28 26.71 -6.66
N ARG A 15 -25.20 26.62 -5.69
CA ARG A 15 -25.01 27.22 -4.38
C ARG A 15 -24.08 26.34 -3.57
N LEU A 16 -22.93 26.90 -3.18
CA LEU A 16 -21.98 26.18 -2.35
C LEU A 16 -22.40 26.31 -0.88
N GLY A 17 -22.38 25.20 -0.14
CA GLY A 17 -22.64 25.21 1.30
C GLY A 17 -21.45 25.68 2.14
N ARG A 18 -20.30 25.92 1.52
CA ARG A 18 -19.08 26.47 2.10
C ARG A 18 -18.26 27.12 1.00
N GLU A 19 -17.42 28.06 1.37
CA GLU A 19 -16.48 28.69 0.44
C GLU A 19 -15.44 27.69 -0.07
N ILE A 20 -14.90 27.97 -1.26
CA ILE A 20 -13.78 27.23 -1.82
C ILE A 20 -12.52 27.69 -1.08
N PRO A 21 -11.74 26.79 -0.47
CA PRO A 21 -10.62 27.16 0.40
C PRO A 21 -9.36 27.59 -0.38
N TYR A 22 -9.52 28.07 -1.62
CA TYR A 22 -8.41 28.46 -2.50
C TYR A 22 -8.72 29.80 -3.17
N PRO A 23 -7.73 30.70 -3.27
CA PRO A 23 -7.88 31.94 -4.02
C PRO A 23 -8.22 31.67 -5.49
N THR A 24 -9.05 32.53 -6.08
CA THR A 24 -9.50 32.41 -7.48
C THR A 24 -8.34 32.33 -8.47
N GLY A 25 -7.26 33.09 -8.25
CA GLY A 25 -6.06 33.07 -9.11
C GLY A 25 -5.27 31.76 -9.08
N GLN A 26 -5.50 30.90 -8.08
CA GLN A 26 -4.87 29.58 -7.99
C GLN A 26 -5.75 28.47 -8.58
N LEU A 27 -7.06 28.71 -8.74
CA LEU A 27 -7.98 27.73 -9.27
C LEU A 27 -7.63 27.38 -10.72
N ARG A 28 -7.53 26.08 -11.00
CA ARG A 28 -7.22 25.54 -12.33
C ARG A 28 -8.42 24.87 -12.97
N SER A 29 -9.18 24.12 -12.18
CA SER A 29 -10.41 23.51 -12.66
C SER A 29 -11.38 23.28 -11.53
N VAL A 30 -12.66 23.34 -11.88
CA VAL A 30 -13.77 22.97 -11.01
C VAL A 30 -14.69 22.05 -11.80
N THR A 31 -14.79 20.80 -11.37
CA THR A 31 -15.53 19.76 -12.09
C THR A 31 -16.57 19.14 -11.18
N LEU A 32 -17.80 18.99 -11.68
CA LEU A 32 -18.84 18.24 -10.98
C LEU A 32 -18.71 16.75 -11.31
N VAL A 33 -18.45 15.91 -10.30
CA VAL A 33 -18.22 14.48 -10.46
C VAL A 33 -19.29 13.69 -9.72
N CYS A 34 -19.88 12.69 -10.38
CA CYS A 34 -20.80 11.74 -9.73
C CYS A 34 -20.08 10.45 -9.36
N GLU A 35 -19.87 10.19 -8.07
CA GLU A 35 -19.24 8.96 -7.58
C GLU A 35 -20.21 8.16 -6.69
N ALA A 36 -20.55 6.94 -7.12
CA ALA A 36 -21.48 6.05 -6.41
C ALA A 36 -22.87 6.64 -6.09
N GLY A 37 -23.37 7.53 -6.96
CA GLY A 37 -24.66 8.19 -6.81
C GLY A 37 -24.64 9.38 -5.85
N ARG A 38 -23.45 9.92 -5.56
CA ARG A 38 -23.26 11.18 -4.84
C ARG A 38 -22.50 12.14 -5.74
N LEU A 39 -22.91 13.40 -5.74
CA LEU A 39 -22.20 14.47 -6.43
C LEU A 39 -21.08 15.01 -5.54
N PHE A 40 -19.93 15.25 -6.14
CA PHE A 40 -18.75 15.87 -5.56
C PHE A 40 -18.33 17.01 -6.45
N LEU A 41 -17.99 18.14 -5.85
CA LEU A 41 -17.27 19.19 -6.54
C LEU A 41 -15.78 18.92 -6.38
N ASP A 42 -15.13 18.58 -7.47
CA ASP A 42 -13.69 18.38 -7.54
C ASP A 42 -13.03 19.71 -7.92
N VAL A 43 -12.22 20.25 -7.02
CA VAL A 43 -11.60 21.57 -7.16
C VAL A 43 -10.10 21.37 -7.21
N THR A 44 -9.50 21.72 -8.34
CA THR A 44 -8.05 21.68 -8.53
C THR A 44 -7.49 23.08 -8.43
N SER A 45 -6.51 23.27 -7.56
CA SER A 45 -5.79 24.53 -7.36
C SER A 45 -4.30 24.32 -7.53
N ALA A 46 -3.61 25.30 -8.11
CA ALA A 46 -2.15 25.35 -8.07
C ALA A 46 -1.70 25.75 -6.67
N VAL A 47 -0.89 24.90 -6.06
CA VAL A 47 -0.29 25.13 -4.75
C VAL A 47 1.20 25.33 -4.97
N PRO A 48 1.83 26.34 -4.35
CA PRO A 48 3.27 26.51 -4.44
C PRO A 48 3.99 25.28 -3.89
N VAL A 49 5.12 24.95 -4.51
CA VAL A 49 6.00 23.89 -4.01
C VAL A 49 6.60 24.33 -2.68
N ALA A 50 6.54 23.46 -1.67
CA ALA A 50 7.11 23.76 -0.37
C ALA A 50 8.64 23.82 -0.47
N VAL A 51 9.22 24.84 0.16
CA VAL A 51 10.68 24.98 0.27
C VAL A 51 11.12 24.25 1.52
N HIS A 52 12.04 23.30 1.35
CA HIS A 52 12.65 22.54 2.42
C HIS A 52 14.17 22.57 2.28
N ASP A 53 14.88 22.42 3.39
CA ASP A 53 16.33 22.33 3.41
C ASP A 53 16.79 20.91 2.98
N ILE A 54 16.82 20.70 1.66
CA ILE A 54 17.14 19.43 1.01
C ILE A 54 18.39 19.57 0.14
N ASP A 55 19.13 18.47 -0.01
CA ASP A 55 20.31 18.39 -0.86
C ASP A 55 19.98 17.57 -2.13
N PRO A 56 19.94 18.18 -3.33
CA PRO A 56 19.70 17.48 -4.58
C PRO A 56 20.68 16.33 -4.85
N GLY A 57 21.92 16.42 -4.35
CA GLY A 57 22.94 15.38 -4.46
C GLY A 57 22.70 14.20 -3.52
N ARG A 58 21.84 14.35 -2.51
CA ARG A 58 21.46 13.27 -1.61
C ARG A 58 20.29 12.48 -2.19
N VAL A 59 20.60 11.26 -2.62
CA VAL A 59 19.68 10.36 -3.32
C VAL A 59 19.17 9.25 -2.39
N ALA A 60 17.87 8.99 -2.43
CA ALA A 60 17.26 7.80 -1.86
C ALA A 60 16.67 6.89 -2.94
N GLY A 61 16.98 5.60 -2.88
CA GLY A 61 16.35 4.59 -3.71
C GLY A 61 15.08 4.06 -3.08
N VAL A 62 14.05 3.81 -3.88
CA VAL A 62 12.72 3.35 -3.46
C VAL A 62 12.30 2.15 -4.28
N ASP A 63 12.26 0.98 -3.64
CA ASP A 63 11.68 -0.25 -4.17
C ASP A 63 10.16 -0.29 -3.92
N VAL A 64 9.39 -0.64 -4.95
CA VAL A 64 7.92 -0.60 -4.93
C VAL A 64 7.39 -2.03 -4.97
N GLY A 65 6.71 -2.47 -3.91
CA GLY A 65 6.29 -3.86 -3.75
C GLY A 65 4.80 -4.09 -3.46
N ILE A 66 4.33 -5.31 -3.77
CA ILE A 66 2.95 -5.75 -3.43
C ILE A 66 2.76 -5.90 -1.91
N ILE A 67 3.79 -6.32 -1.17
CA ILE A 67 3.72 -6.55 0.28
C ILE A 67 4.10 -5.31 1.07
N HIS A 68 5.22 -4.70 0.68
CA HIS A 68 5.69 -3.42 1.19
C HIS A 68 5.48 -2.42 0.05
N PRO A 69 4.46 -1.56 0.12
CA PRO A 69 4.20 -0.55 -0.90
C PRO A 69 5.46 0.25 -1.25
N PHE A 70 6.27 0.56 -0.24
CA PHE A 70 7.58 1.16 -0.41
C PHE A 70 8.59 0.55 0.57
N ALA A 71 9.80 0.27 0.07
CA ALA A 71 11.00 0.18 0.87
C ALA A 71 11.97 1.25 0.33
N ALA A 72 12.54 2.07 1.22
CA ALA A 72 13.46 3.14 0.82
C ALA A 72 14.80 3.00 1.53
N ALA A 73 15.87 3.42 0.88
CA ALA A 73 17.22 3.43 1.45
C ALA A 73 17.99 4.69 0.99
N SER A 74 18.73 5.29 1.91
CA SER A 74 19.58 6.45 1.68
C SER A 74 20.66 6.47 2.74
N GLY A 75 21.93 6.51 2.36
CA GLY A 75 23.00 6.54 3.35
C GLY A 75 23.03 5.25 4.18
N ASP A 76 23.08 5.45 5.48
CA ASP A 76 23.02 4.43 6.53
C ASP A 76 21.60 4.23 7.09
N ALA A 77 20.56 4.71 6.40
CA ALA A 77 19.19 4.60 6.84
C ALA A 77 18.30 3.90 5.81
N ALA A 78 17.34 3.14 6.32
CA ALA A 78 16.29 2.53 5.52
C ALA A 78 14.90 2.73 6.14
N LEU A 79 13.87 2.65 5.31
CA LEU A 79 12.47 2.72 5.68
C LEU A 79 11.70 1.56 5.05
N PHE A 80 10.91 0.88 5.88
CA PHE A 80 9.87 -0.04 5.44
C PHE A 80 8.48 0.53 5.67
N VAL A 81 7.70 0.64 4.60
CA VAL A 81 6.28 0.92 4.70
C VAL A 81 5.51 -0.39 4.54
N SER A 82 4.83 -0.82 5.61
CA SER A 82 4.05 -2.05 5.62
C SER A 82 2.66 -1.85 4.99
N GLY A 83 2.34 -2.66 3.97
CA GLY A 83 1.03 -2.68 3.32
C GLY A 83 0.05 -3.69 3.90
N ARG A 84 0.27 -4.17 5.14
CA ARG A 84 -0.59 -5.20 5.77
C ARG A 84 -2.07 -4.79 5.80
N ALA A 85 -2.38 -3.53 6.09
CA ALA A 85 -3.75 -3.03 6.09
C ALA A 85 -4.37 -3.01 4.69
N ILE A 86 -3.60 -2.62 3.67
CA ILE A 86 -4.03 -2.65 2.26
C ILE A 86 -4.39 -4.08 1.86
N ARG A 87 -3.51 -5.04 2.15
CA ARG A 87 -3.74 -6.46 1.86
C ARG A 87 -4.95 -7.02 2.61
N ALA A 88 -5.16 -6.61 3.85
CA ALA A 88 -6.33 -7.01 4.62
C ALA A 88 -7.62 -6.47 3.99
N GLU A 89 -7.63 -5.20 3.58
CA GLU A 89 -8.76 -4.57 2.89
C GLU A 89 -9.04 -5.23 1.52
N GLU A 90 -8.01 -5.55 0.72
CA GLU A 90 -8.16 -6.31 -0.54
C GLU A 90 -8.76 -7.69 -0.32
N ARG A 91 -8.29 -8.42 0.71
CA ARG A 91 -8.80 -9.75 1.06
C ARG A 91 -10.27 -9.68 1.47
N LEU A 92 -10.62 -8.74 2.36
CA LEU A 92 -12.01 -8.54 2.81
C LEU A 92 -12.91 -8.13 1.65
N HIS A 93 -12.45 -7.22 0.80
CA HIS A 93 -13.19 -6.81 -0.39
C HIS A 93 -13.44 -7.98 -1.34
N LEU A 94 -12.44 -8.84 -1.57
CA LEU A 94 -12.59 -10.03 -2.39
C LEU A 94 -13.62 -11.01 -1.79
N ALA A 95 -13.54 -11.28 -0.48
CA ALA A 95 -14.49 -12.14 0.21
C ALA A 95 -15.92 -11.58 0.12
N ASP A 96 -16.09 -10.30 0.40
CA ASP A 96 -17.37 -9.58 0.29
C ASP A 96 -17.92 -9.61 -1.14
N THR A 97 -17.06 -9.46 -2.15
CA THR A 97 -17.46 -9.52 -3.57
C THR A 97 -17.91 -10.92 -3.96
N LYS A 98 -17.22 -11.97 -3.52
CA LYS A 98 -17.64 -13.36 -3.73
C LYS A 98 -18.98 -13.66 -3.04
N ALA A 99 -19.15 -13.23 -1.79
CA ALA A 99 -20.40 -13.39 -1.06
C ALA A 99 -21.57 -12.68 -1.76
N ARG A 100 -21.36 -11.44 -2.22
CA ARG A 100 -22.34 -10.73 -3.04
C ARG A 100 -22.64 -11.47 -4.34
N ALA A 101 -21.63 -11.91 -5.08
CA ALA A 101 -21.81 -12.61 -6.35
C ALA A 101 -22.60 -13.93 -6.17
N SER A 102 -22.29 -14.71 -5.13
CA SER A 102 -23.02 -15.95 -4.81
C SER A 102 -24.48 -15.68 -4.44
N HIS A 103 -24.73 -14.71 -3.55
CA HIS A 103 -26.09 -14.30 -3.20
C HIS A 103 -26.87 -13.77 -4.42
N MET A 104 -26.16 -13.13 -5.34
CA MET A 104 -26.74 -12.55 -6.54
C MET A 104 -26.95 -13.52 -7.69
N GLY A 105 -26.14 -14.56 -7.84
CA GLY A 105 -26.38 -15.61 -8.82
C GLY A 105 -27.77 -16.24 -8.63
N ARG A 106 -28.18 -16.40 -7.37
CA ARG A 106 -29.52 -16.89 -7.00
C ARG A 106 -30.67 -15.91 -7.27
N LYS A 107 -30.37 -14.64 -7.48
CA LYS A 107 -31.33 -13.52 -7.63
C LYS A 107 -31.07 -12.76 -8.94
N ALA A 108 -30.37 -13.39 -9.89
CA ALA A 108 -29.98 -12.76 -11.13
C ALA A 108 -31.24 -12.37 -11.91
N PRO A 109 -31.33 -11.14 -12.44
CA PRO A 109 -32.47 -10.75 -13.26
C PRO A 109 -32.54 -11.67 -14.47
N ARG A 110 -33.74 -12.17 -14.78
CA ARG A 110 -33.99 -12.88 -16.04
C ARG A 110 -33.72 -11.94 -17.22
N ARG A 111 -33.52 -12.48 -18.43
CA ARG A 111 -33.40 -11.70 -19.67
C ARG A 111 -34.60 -10.72 -19.73
N GLY A 112 -34.33 -9.42 -19.92
CA GLY A 112 -35.36 -8.35 -19.88
C GLY A 112 -35.57 -7.66 -18.52
N GLN A 113 -35.13 -8.23 -17.39
CA GLN A 113 -35.28 -7.59 -16.06
C GLN A 113 -34.13 -6.65 -15.67
N ARG A 114 -33.18 -6.44 -16.59
CA ARG A 114 -32.17 -5.37 -16.48
C ARG A 114 -32.91 -4.04 -16.49
N GLY A 115 -32.62 -3.19 -15.50
CA GLY A 115 -33.34 -1.92 -15.34
C GLY A 115 -34.52 -1.96 -14.37
N SER A 116 -34.92 -3.11 -13.81
CA SER A 116 -35.89 -3.16 -12.71
C SER A 116 -35.43 -2.35 -11.48
N ARG A 117 -36.36 -1.86 -10.65
CA ARG A 117 -36.06 -1.12 -9.41
C ARG A 117 -35.08 -1.91 -8.52
N ARG A 118 -35.30 -3.22 -8.40
CA ARG A 118 -34.44 -4.14 -7.63
C ARG A 118 -33.01 -4.21 -8.21
N TRP A 119 -32.87 -4.35 -9.52
CA TRP A 119 -31.56 -4.38 -10.18
C TRP A 119 -30.80 -3.06 -10.01
N ARG A 120 -31.49 -1.90 -10.14
CA ARG A 120 -30.88 -0.59 -9.92
C ARG A 120 -30.38 -0.41 -8.48
N LYS A 121 -31.20 -0.77 -7.48
CA LYS A 121 -30.82 -0.73 -6.06
C LYS A 121 -29.57 -1.57 -5.78
N LEU A 122 -29.52 -2.77 -6.34
CA LEU A 122 -28.36 -3.64 -6.20
C LEU A 122 -27.10 -3.04 -6.84
N ARG A 123 -27.18 -2.60 -8.10
CA ARG A 123 -26.05 -1.99 -8.81
C ARG A 123 -25.53 -0.77 -8.05
N ALA A 124 -26.43 0.03 -7.45
CA ALA A 124 -26.05 1.14 -6.59
C ALA A 124 -25.29 0.67 -5.34
N ALA A 125 -25.77 -0.38 -4.66
CA ALA A 125 -25.08 -0.96 -3.50
C ALA A 125 -23.67 -1.49 -3.85
N GLN A 126 -23.54 -2.17 -4.99
CA GLN A 126 -22.24 -2.63 -5.51
C GLN A 126 -21.28 -1.45 -5.77
N ARG A 127 -21.73 -0.43 -6.52
CA ARG A 127 -20.93 0.77 -6.80
C ARG A 127 -20.47 1.48 -5.52
N ARG A 128 -21.33 1.55 -4.50
CA ARG A 128 -20.99 2.12 -3.18
C ARG A 128 -19.90 1.28 -2.48
N ALA A 129 -20.00 -0.04 -2.50
CA ALA A 129 -19.01 -0.93 -1.91
C ALA A 129 -17.65 -0.83 -2.61
N GLU A 130 -17.62 -0.84 -3.94
CA GLU A 130 -16.41 -0.69 -4.75
C GLU A 130 -15.74 0.68 -4.54
N THR A 131 -16.53 1.74 -4.48
CA THR A 131 -16.04 3.10 -4.24
C THR A 131 -15.46 3.24 -2.84
N LYS A 132 -16.12 2.68 -1.82
CA LYS A 132 -15.60 2.65 -0.44
C LYS A 132 -14.26 1.92 -0.36
N HIS A 133 -14.16 0.75 -0.98
CA HIS A 133 -12.91 -0.01 -1.06
C HIS A 133 -11.81 0.81 -1.76
N ARG A 134 -12.11 1.39 -2.93
CA ARG A 134 -11.16 2.24 -3.67
C ARG A 134 -10.65 3.39 -2.81
N ARG A 135 -11.54 4.13 -2.14
CA ARG A 135 -11.16 5.26 -1.26
C ARG A 135 -10.23 4.83 -0.13
N ARG A 136 -10.48 3.68 0.51
CA ARG A 136 -9.61 3.14 1.57
C ARG A 136 -8.22 2.80 1.07
N VAL A 137 -8.13 2.13 -0.08
CA VAL A 137 -6.83 1.78 -0.69
C VAL A 137 -6.08 3.05 -1.11
N ARG A 138 -6.76 4.03 -1.74
CA ARG A 138 -6.15 5.32 -2.11
C ARG A 138 -5.62 6.08 -0.90
N LEU A 139 -6.41 6.15 0.18
CA LEU A 139 -5.97 6.77 1.43
C LEU A 139 -4.69 6.11 1.97
N ALA A 140 -4.65 4.77 1.99
CA ALA A 140 -3.47 4.03 2.42
C ALA A 140 -2.26 4.30 1.51
N HIS A 141 -2.44 4.42 0.19
CA HIS A 141 -1.37 4.82 -0.74
C HIS A 141 -0.83 6.21 -0.43
N HIS A 142 -1.70 7.20 -0.17
CA HIS A 142 -1.26 8.54 0.20
C HIS A 142 -0.55 8.57 1.57
N GLN A 143 -0.99 7.77 2.54
CA GLN A 143 -0.31 7.63 3.83
C GLN A 143 1.08 6.97 3.67
N ALA A 144 1.18 5.94 2.82
CA ALA A 144 2.44 5.31 2.47
C ALA A 144 3.41 6.32 1.84
N ALA A 145 2.92 7.07 0.86
CA ALA A 145 3.68 8.11 0.18
C ALA A 145 4.15 9.21 1.12
N LYS A 146 3.25 9.71 1.99
CA LYS A 146 3.58 10.70 3.00
C LYS A 146 4.69 10.20 3.93
N SER A 147 4.66 8.92 4.29
CA SER A 147 5.66 8.33 5.20
C SER A 147 7.07 8.34 4.60
N VAL A 148 7.19 8.07 3.29
CA VAL A 148 8.47 8.12 2.57
C VAL A 148 8.95 9.55 2.41
N VAL A 149 8.08 10.48 1.99
CA VAL A 149 8.43 11.89 1.82
C VAL A 149 8.87 12.52 3.14
N THR A 150 8.13 12.29 4.23
CA THR A 150 8.55 12.77 5.57
C THR A 150 9.91 12.20 5.97
N TRP A 151 10.14 10.91 5.77
CA TRP A 151 11.41 10.27 6.08
C TRP A 151 12.58 10.83 5.23
N ALA A 152 12.31 11.16 3.97
CA ALA A 152 13.28 11.75 3.05
C ALA A 152 13.64 13.19 3.48
N LEU A 153 12.65 14.00 3.85
CA LEU A 153 12.84 15.36 4.36
C LEU A 153 13.66 15.40 5.64
N GLU A 154 13.37 14.52 6.61
CA GLU A 154 14.17 14.37 7.85
C GLU A 154 15.66 14.10 7.57
N ARG A 155 15.99 13.57 6.39
CA ARG A 155 17.33 13.20 5.95
C ARG A 155 17.91 14.14 4.92
N ARG A 156 17.22 15.24 4.60
CA ARG A 156 17.61 16.22 3.58
C ARG A 156 17.81 15.61 2.20
N VAL A 157 17.05 14.56 1.86
CA VAL A 157 17.10 13.92 0.54
C VAL A 157 16.41 14.82 -0.48
N GLY A 158 17.14 15.27 -1.50
CA GLY A 158 16.59 16.06 -2.60
C GLY A 158 16.13 15.25 -3.80
N THR A 159 16.54 13.98 -3.90
CA THR A 159 16.24 13.13 -5.06
C THR A 159 15.76 11.73 -4.66
N LEU A 160 14.60 11.31 -5.20
CA LEU A 160 14.06 9.96 -5.07
C LEU A 160 14.18 9.19 -6.39
N ALA A 161 14.92 8.10 -6.35
CA ALA A 161 15.01 7.13 -7.43
C ALA A 161 14.00 5.99 -7.18
N ILE A 162 12.98 5.86 -8.03
CA ILE A 162 11.93 4.85 -7.89
C ILE A 162 12.16 3.73 -8.91
N GLY A 163 12.11 2.48 -8.46
CA GLY A 163 12.15 1.32 -9.37
C GLY A 163 11.03 1.38 -10.43
N ASP A 164 11.40 1.17 -11.69
CA ASP A 164 10.45 1.12 -12.79
C ASP A 164 9.73 -0.23 -12.87
N LEU A 165 8.41 -0.16 -12.84
CA LEU A 165 7.51 -1.31 -12.86
C LEU A 165 7.08 -1.69 -14.27
N ALA A 166 7.81 -1.22 -15.29
CA ALA A 166 7.56 -1.58 -16.67
C ALA A 166 7.66 -3.11 -16.87
N GLY A 167 6.78 -3.66 -17.69
CA GLY A 167 6.85 -5.08 -18.05
C GLY A 167 6.37 -6.09 -17.00
N ILE A 168 6.07 -5.71 -15.76
CA ILE A 168 5.71 -6.71 -14.71
C ILE A 168 4.42 -7.50 -14.97
N THR A 169 3.57 -7.05 -15.90
CA THR A 169 2.32 -7.72 -16.31
C THR A 169 2.39 -8.39 -17.68
N THR A 170 3.55 -8.41 -18.34
CA THR A 170 3.70 -9.02 -19.68
C THR A 170 3.60 -10.54 -19.62
N ARG A 171 4.02 -11.14 -18.51
CA ARG A 171 3.99 -12.59 -18.30
C ARG A 171 2.88 -13.00 -17.36
N SER A 172 2.18 -14.10 -17.68
CA SER A 172 1.23 -14.73 -16.78
C SER A 172 1.97 -15.52 -15.70
N LEU A 173 1.73 -15.20 -14.43
CA LEU A 173 2.38 -15.83 -13.27
C LEU A 173 1.42 -16.73 -12.47
N GLY A 174 0.34 -17.20 -13.12
CA GLY A 174 -0.72 -17.99 -12.50
C GLY A 174 -1.82 -17.15 -11.84
N ARG A 175 -2.97 -17.80 -11.57
CA ARG A 175 -4.22 -17.15 -11.12
C ARG A 175 -4.01 -16.24 -9.89
N HIS A 176 -3.33 -16.73 -8.86
CA HIS A 176 -3.15 -16.02 -7.60
C HIS A 176 -2.24 -14.81 -7.73
N GLN A 177 -1.09 -14.96 -8.40
CA GLN A 177 -0.14 -13.86 -8.56
C GLN A 177 -0.68 -12.78 -9.51
N ASN A 178 -1.34 -13.18 -10.60
CA ASN A 178 -2.00 -12.25 -11.52
C ASN A 178 -3.10 -11.44 -10.82
N LEU A 179 -3.87 -12.05 -9.90
CA LEU A 179 -4.86 -11.34 -9.11
C LEU A 179 -4.20 -10.27 -8.22
N ARG A 180 -3.11 -10.61 -7.53
CA ARG A 180 -2.36 -9.66 -6.69
C ARG A 180 -1.80 -8.50 -7.51
N LEU A 181 -1.23 -8.77 -8.69
CA LEU A 181 -0.72 -7.74 -9.60
C LEU A 181 -1.82 -6.77 -10.08
N ARG A 182 -3.04 -7.28 -10.33
CA ARG A 182 -4.20 -6.46 -10.70
C ARG A 182 -4.73 -5.63 -9.53
N GLN A 183 -4.70 -6.17 -8.31
CA GLN A 183 -5.20 -5.49 -7.10
C GLN A 183 -4.25 -4.40 -6.59
N TRP A 184 -2.94 -4.56 -6.79
CA TRP A 184 -1.90 -3.67 -6.26
C TRP A 184 -2.05 -2.18 -6.63
N ARG A 185 -2.75 -1.84 -7.73
CA ARG A 185 -3.00 -0.44 -8.15
C ARG A 185 -1.71 0.41 -8.19
N ARG A 186 -0.62 -0.19 -8.64
CA ARG A 186 0.74 0.39 -8.66
C ARG A 186 0.83 1.80 -9.27
N THR A 187 0.10 2.08 -10.34
CA THR A 187 0.09 3.40 -10.98
C THR A 187 -0.38 4.49 -10.02
N HIS A 188 -1.42 4.23 -9.22
CA HIS A 188 -1.87 5.18 -8.21
C HIS A 188 -0.88 5.28 -7.05
N LEU A 189 -0.24 4.18 -6.66
CA LEU A 189 0.74 4.18 -5.58
C LEU A 189 1.94 5.08 -5.94
N VAL A 190 2.51 4.88 -7.13
CA VAL A 190 3.63 5.69 -7.65
C VAL A 190 3.19 7.14 -7.90
N GLY A 191 2.00 7.36 -8.45
CA GLY A 191 1.44 8.72 -8.62
C GLY A 191 1.34 9.47 -7.29
N ALA A 192 0.76 8.83 -6.27
CA ALA A 192 0.66 9.42 -4.94
C ALA A 192 2.03 9.74 -4.30
N MET A 193 3.08 8.97 -4.62
CA MET A 193 4.46 9.29 -4.23
C MET A 193 4.97 10.53 -4.95
N ARG A 194 4.88 10.52 -6.29
CA ARG A 194 5.35 11.60 -7.15
C ARG A 194 4.71 12.92 -6.76
N ASP A 195 3.38 12.96 -6.61
CA ASP A 195 2.65 14.18 -6.27
C ASP A 195 3.14 14.77 -4.93
N LYS A 196 3.41 13.92 -3.93
CA LYS A 196 3.86 14.37 -2.61
C LYS A 196 5.32 14.78 -2.58
N ALA A 197 6.17 14.08 -3.31
CA ALA A 197 7.58 14.43 -3.42
C ALA A 197 7.73 15.77 -4.16
N GLN A 198 7.04 15.94 -5.29
CA GLN A 198 7.04 17.18 -6.05
C GLN A 198 6.48 18.36 -5.24
N ALA A 199 5.40 18.15 -4.48
CA ALA A 199 4.88 19.19 -3.58
C ALA A 199 5.86 19.58 -2.47
N ALA A 200 6.79 18.69 -2.11
CA ALA A 200 7.85 18.92 -1.13
C ALA A 200 9.19 19.35 -1.77
N GLY A 201 9.22 19.69 -3.06
CA GLY A 201 10.43 20.10 -3.77
C GLY A 201 11.43 18.97 -4.06
N ILE A 202 11.07 17.72 -3.77
CA ILE A 202 11.93 16.56 -3.98
C ILE A 202 11.79 16.07 -5.43
N GLN A 203 12.92 15.91 -6.11
CA GLN A 203 12.97 15.40 -7.47
C GLN A 203 12.68 13.89 -7.49
N VAL A 204 11.98 13.42 -8.53
CA VAL A 204 11.61 12.01 -8.65
C VAL A 204 11.96 11.50 -10.03
N PHE A 205 12.78 10.45 -10.06
CA PHE A 205 13.17 9.76 -11.29
C PHE A 205 12.83 8.28 -11.22
N LYS A 206 12.63 7.67 -12.39
CA LYS A 206 12.44 6.23 -12.50
C LYS A 206 13.75 5.59 -12.93
N VAL A 207 14.04 4.42 -12.37
CA VAL A 207 15.27 3.66 -12.64
C VAL A 207 14.91 2.24 -13.02
N ASP A 208 15.56 1.70 -14.04
CA ASP A 208 15.33 0.32 -14.45
C ASP A 208 15.68 -0.65 -13.29
N GLU A 209 14.75 -1.56 -12.97
CA GLU A 209 14.90 -2.55 -11.92
C GLU A 209 15.70 -3.79 -12.36
N ARG A 210 16.20 -3.83 -13.59
CA ARG A 210 16.99 -4.98 -14.08
C ARG A 210 18.19 -5.23 -13.16
N ALA A 211 18.28 -6.48 -12.68
CA ALA A 211 19.31 -7.00 -11.79
C ALA A 211 19.42 -6.39 -10.36
N THR A 212 18.61 -5.40 -9.99
CA THR A 212 18.70 -4.74 -8.66
C THR A 212 18.37 -5.66 -7.49
N SER A 213 17.58 -6.72 -7.69
CA SER A 213 17.23 -7.69 -6.64
C SER A 213 18.14 -8.92 -6.57
N SER A 214 19.11 -9.02 -7.49
CA SER A 214 20.04 -10.15 -7.62
C SER A 214 21.50 -9.75 -7.48
N THR A 215 21.80 -8.49 -7.20
CA THR A 215 23.16 -7.99 -7.00
C THR A 215 23.38 -7.68 -5.53
N CYS A 216 24.47 -8.19 -4.95
CA CYS A 216 24.82 -7.87 -3.57
C CYS A 216 25.24 -6.39 -3.48
N PRO A 217 24.62 -5.57 -2.61
CA PRO A 217 24.97 -4.16 -2.47
C PRO A 217 26.33 -3.96 -1.78
N GLN A 218 26.88 -5.00 -1.15
CA GLN A 218 28.13 -4.94 -0.39
C GLN A 218 29.35 -5.32 -1.24
N CYS A 219 29.30 -6.45 -1.96
CA CYS A 219 30.44 -6.93 -2.75
C CYS A 219 30.21 -6.92 -4.27
N GLY A 220 29.03 -6.50 -4.75
CA GLY A 220 28.71 -6.45 -6.18
C GLY A 220 28.47 -7.82 -6.84
N SER A 221 28.71 -8.93 -6.16
CA SER A 221 28.49 -10.28 -6.73
C SER A 221 27.02 -10.48 -7.12
N ARG A 222 26.78 -11.16 -8.25
CA ARG A 222 25.44 -11.60 -8.63
C ARG A 222 25.08 -12.86 -7.86
N THR A 223 23.86 -12.89 -7.35
CA THR A 223 23.31 -14.01 -6.58
C THR A 223 22.04 -14.51 -7.26
N THR A 224 21.85 -15.83 -7.25
CA THR A 224 20.59 -16.45 -7.68
C THR A 224 19.44 -15.88 -6.87
N LYS A 225 18.35 -15.49 -7.55
CA LYS A 225 17.21 -14.85 -6.90
C LYS A 225 16.67 -15.74 -5.76
N PRO A 226 16.72 -15.28 -4.50
CA PRO A 226 16.29 -16.09 -3.37
C PRO A 226 14.78 -16.35 -3.43
N ARG A 227 14.34 -17.56 -3.06
CA ARG A 227 12.92 -17.94 -2.98
C ARG A 227 12.16 -17.14 -1.91
N GLY A 228 12.87 -16.57 -0.94
CA GLY A 228 12.33 -15.84 0.21
C GLY A 228 12.41 -14.32 0.12
N ARG A 229 12.19 -13.70 1.29
CA ARG A 229 12.35 -12.26 1.54
C ARG A 229 13.70 -11.88 2.11
N ASN A 230 14.45 -12.87 2.58
CA ASN A 230 15.81 -12.68 3.05
C ASN A 230 16.74 -12.90 1.87
N PHE A 231 17.63 -11.94 1.67
CA PHE A 231 18.76 -12.02 0.76
C PHE A 231 19.95 -12.49 1.57
N ALA A 232 20.68 -13.48 1.05
CA ALA A 232 21.94 -13.95 1.61
C ALA A 232 22.93 -14.06 0.46
N CYS A 233 24.06 -13.36 0.57
CA CYS A 233 25.11 -13.39 -0.43
C CYS A 233 26.03 -14.60 -0.19
N PRO A 234 26.18 -15.52 -1.15
CA PRO A 234 27.09 -16.65 -1.01
C PRO A 234 28.57 -16.25 -1.07
N SER A 235 28.90 -15.10 -1.68
CA SER A 235 30.29 -14.66 -1.87
C SER A 235 30.86 -13.91 -0.67
N CYS A 236 30.07 -13.10 0.03
CA CYS A 236 30.53 -12.29 1.18
C CYS A 236 29.75 -12.53 2.48
N GLY A 237 28.75 -13.41 2.48
CA GLY A 237 27.94 -13.71 3.66
C GLY A 237 26.93 -12.63 4.06
N HIS A 238 26.83 -11.50 3.34
CA HIS A 238 25.89 -10.42 3.67
C HIS A 238 24.44 -10.90 3.69
N GLN A 239 23.70 -10.56 4.76
CA GLN A 239 22.30 -10.92 4.94
C GLN A 239 21.43 -9.69 5.21
N GLU A 240 20.33 -9.56 4.48
CA GLU A 240 19.42 -8.43 4.63
C GLU A 240 18.03 -8.73 4.03
N HIS A 241 17.03 -7.92 4.35
CA HIS A 241 15.74 -8.02 3.68
C HIS A 241 15.84 -7.56 2.21
N ARG A 242 15.37 -8.39 1.29
CA ARG A 242 15.50 -8.22 -0.17
C ARG A 242 14.98 -6.88 -0.70
N ASP A 243 13.88 -6.39 -0.16
CA ASP A 243 13.31 -5.11 -0.59
C ASP A 243 14.23 -3.91 -0.17
N ILE A 244 15.01 -4.00 0.92
CA ILE A 244 16.05 -3.00 1.24
C ILE A 244 17.23 -3.15 0.28
N VAL A 245 17.65 -4.38 -0.02
CA VAL A 245 18.71 -4.62 -1.02
C VAL A 245 18.33 -3.99 -2.36
N GLY A 246 17.08 -4.17 -2.79
CA GLY A 246 16.53 -3.52 -3.97
C GLY A 246 16.62 -1.99 -3.89
N ALA A 247 16.16 -1.41 -2.78
CA ALA A 247 16.22 0.04 -2.56
C ALA A 247 17.66 0.60 -2.55
N ARG A 248 18.62 -0.08 -1.89
CA ARG A 248 20.05 0.28 -1.87
C ARG A 248 20.64 0.26 -3.27
N ASN A 249 20.35 -0.81 -4.02
CA ASN A 249 20.83 -0.91 -5.39
C ASN A 249 20.22 0.19 -6.26
N ILE A 250 18.91 0.48 -6.16
CA ILE A 250 18.28 1.59 -6.89
C ILE A 250 18.95 2.94 -6.54
N ALA A 251 19.25 3.18 -5.27
CA ALA A 251 19.96 4.38 -4.84
C ALA A 251 21.32 4.48 -5.53
N ALA A 252 22.10 3.40 -5.51
CA ALA A 252 23.43 3.34 -6.08
C ALA A 252 23.47 3.56 -7.60
N HIS A 253 22.51 2.99 -8.34
CA HIS A 253 22.40 3.24 -9.79
C HIS A 253 22.08 4.70 -10.13
N SER A 254 21.67 5.49 -9.14
CA SER A 254 21.26 6.88 -9.29
C SER A 254 22.24 7.86 -8.63
N GLY A 255 23.48 7.43 -8.37
CA GLY A 255 24.51 8.26 -7.71
C GLY A 255 24.42 8.31 -6.18
N GLY A 256 23.54 7.51 -5.57
CA GLY A 256 23.48 7.31 -4.13
C GLY A 256 24.50 6.31 -3.62
N THR A 257 24.51 6.07 -2.30
CA THR A 257 25.42 5.11 -1.67
C THR A 257 24.78 3.74 -1.47
N THR A 258 25.59 2.69 -1.55
CA THR A 258 25.20 1.34 -1.18
C THR A 258 25.42 1.04 0.30
N ARG A 259 25.75 2.00 1.18
CA ARG A 259 26.04 1.73 2.60
C ARG A 259 24.96 0.87 3.28
N THR A 260 25.40 -0.05 4.13
CA THR A 260 24.48 -0.89 4.90
C THR A 260 23.75 -0.02 5.93
N PRO A 261 22.41 -0.07 5.96
CA PRO A 261 21.65 0.76 6.88
C PRO A 261 21.85 0.29 8.31
N VAL A 262 22.26 1.21 9.18
CA VAL A 262 22.34 1.01 10.63
C VAL A 262 20.95 1.19 11.26
N ARG A 263 20.10 2.04 10.67
CA ARG A 263 18.76 2.35 11.19
C ARG A 263 17.68 1.98 10.18
N VAL A 264 16.87 0.98 10.53
CA VAL A 264 15.69 0.57 9.73
C VAL A 264 14.41 1.04 10.43
N THR A 265 13.72 2.00 9.81
CA THR A 265 12.44 2.53 10.33
C THR A 265 11.28 1.72 9.78
N HIS A 266 10.32 1.35 10.62
CA HIS A 266 9.09 0.67 10.18
C HIS A 266 7.87 1.57 10.34
N ARG A 267 7.11 1.76 9.26
CA ARG A 267 5.83 2.49 9.24
C ARG A 267 4.71 1.60 8.70
N ARG A 268 3.47 1.92 9.06
CA ARG A 268 2.28 1.21 8.56
C ARG A 268 1.45 2.15 7.72
N ALA A 269 1.02 1.69 6.55
CA ALA A 269 0.13 2.43 5.67
C ALA A 269 -1.28 1.86 5.72
N GLY A 270 -2.27 2.74 5.85
CA GLY A 270 -3.67 2.37 5.96
C GLY A 270 -4.09 2.04 7.38
N HIS A 271 -5.40 2.13 7.61
CA HIS A 271 -6.03 1.61 8.82
C HIS A 271 -6.35 0.15 8.60
N VAL A 272 -5.89 -0.71 9.51
CA VAL A 272 -6.32 -2.11 9.51
C VAL A 272 -7.83 -2.08 9.61
N PRO A 273 -8.57 -2.69 8.66
CA PRO A 273 -10.00 -2.79 8.79
C PRO A 273 -10.25 -3.46 10.13
N ALA A 274 -10.92 -2.77 11.06
CA ALA A 274 -11.44 -3.42 12.25
C ALA A 274 -12.12 -4.68 11.72
N ARG A 275 -11.70 -5.87 12.19
CA ARG A 275 -12.43 -7.09 11.88
C ARG A 275 -13.90 -6.70 12.08
N ARG A 276 -14.76 -7.01 11.11
CA ARG A 276 -16.18 -7.17 11.41
C ARG A 276 -16.24 -8.37 12.35
N ASP A 277 -15.77 -8.17 13.58
CA ASP A 277 -16.18 -8.98 14.68
C ASP A 277 -17.67 -8.72 14.74
N ARG A 278 -18.44 -9.72 14.32
CA ARG A 278 -19.89 -9.65 14.40
C ARG A 278 -20.32 -9.36 15.83
N ARG A 279 -19.46 -9.55 16.85
CA ARG A 279 -19.71 -9.28 18.26
C ARG A 279 -19.33 -7.87 18.73
N ARG A 280 -18.76 -6.98 17.90
CA ARG A 280 -18.36 -5.63 18.37
C ARG A 280 -19.52 -4.81 18.92
N HIS A 281 -20.72 -4.97 18.36
CA HIS A 281 -21.93 -4.34 18.89
C HIS A 281 -22.30 -4.83 20.31
N LEU A 282 -21.91 -6.06 20.69
CA LEU A 282 -22.08 -6.58 22.06
C LEU A 282 -21.07 -5.95 23.04
N TRP A 283 -19.92 -5.50 22.55
CA TRP A 283 -18.92 -4.79 23.35
C TRP A 283 -19.24 -3.30 23.51
N ASP A 284 -19.81 -2.67 22.48
CA ASP A 284 -20.24 -1.25 22.53
C ASP A 284 -21.50 -1.06 23.41
N GLN A 285 -22.38 -2.07 23.54
CA GLN A 285 -23.49 -2.07 24.50
C GLN A 285 -23.02 -2.00 25.97
N ARG A 286 -21.80 -2.45 26.30
CA ARG A 286 -21.22 -2.36 27.65
C ARG A 286 -20.48 -1.05 27.93
N ARG A 287 -20.34 -0.16 26.93
CA ARG A 287 -19.75 1.18 27.08
C ARG A 287 -20.76 2.31 26.95
N SER A 288 -22.05 1.98 27.02
CA SER A 288 -23.14 2.96 27.08
C SER A 288 -23.65 3.04 28.52
N SER A 289 -22.86 3.70 29.36
CA SER A 289 -23.38 4.42 30.52
C SER A 289 -22.50 5.66 30.66
N PRO A 290 -22.92 6.82 30.14
CA PRO A 290 -22.48 8.05 30.75
C PRO A 290 -23.06 8.01 32.17
N ALA A 291 -22.19 7.99 33.18
CA ALA A 291 -22.64 8.28 34.53
C ALA A 291 -23.42 9.60 34.48
N PRO A 292 -24.67 9.64 34.97
CA PRO A 292 -25.45 10.87 34.98
C PRO A 292 -24.71 11.89 35.85
N GLY A 293 -24.57 13.10 35.31
CA GLY A 293 -23.87 14.20 35.95
C GLY A 293 -24.41 14.45 37.36
N ARG A 294 -23.50 14.53 38.32
CA ARG A 294 -23.79 15.15 39.62
C ARG A 294 -23.68 16.67 39.42
N PRO A 295 -24.67 17.47 39.86
CA PRO A 295 -24.62 18.92 39.74
C PRO A 295 -23.52 19.51 40.62
N VAL A 296 -22.98 20.64 40.16
CA VAL A 296 -21.95 21.47 40.81
C VAL A 296 -22.47 22.00 42.13
N THR A 297 -21.68 21.87 43.20
CA THR A 297 -21.76 22.75 44.38
C THR A 297 -20.43 23.47 44.55
N THR A 298 -20.51 24.79 44.64
CA THR A 298 -19.49 25.75 45.04
C THR A 298 -19.18 25.63 46.54
N GLY A 299 -17.90 25.66 46.93
CA GLY A 299 -17.50 25.77 48.35
C GLY A 299 -16.09 25.26 48.67
N GLU A 300 -15.14 26.19 48.72
CA GLU A 300 -13.98 26.36 49.62
C GLU A 300 -13.13 25.19 50.20
N SER A 301 -11.81 25.45 50.14
CA SER A 301 -10.74 25.19 51.13
C SER A 301 -10.07 23.81 51.30
N LEU A 302 -8.79 23.81 50.87
CA LEU A 302 -7.55 23.44 51.57
C LEU A 302 -7.32 22.02 52.17
N THR A 303 -6.13 21.51 51.82
CA THR A 303 -5.23 20.53 52.48
C THR A 303 -5.21 19.09 51.93
N GLY A 304 -3.99 18.59 51.65
CA GLY A 304 -3.70 17.15 51.49
C GLY A 304 -2.68 16.76 50.39
N GLU A 305 -1.40 17.01 50.66
CA GLU A 305 -0.13 16.38 50.20
C GLU A 305 0.11 15.72 48.81
N PRO A 306 1.33 15.85 48.24
CA PRO A 306 1.72 15.25 46.96
C PRO A 306 2.36 13.85 47.11
N ASN A 307 1.80 12.82 46.46
CA ASN A 307 2.37 11.47 46.49
C ASN A 307 3.21 11.14 45.24
N ARG A 308 4.53 11.16 45.46
CA ARG A 308 5.64 10.33 44.92
C ARG A 308 5.60 9.79 43.48
N SER A 309 6.59 10.27 42.72
CA SER A 309 7.12 9.69 41.48
C SER A 309 7.77 8.30 41.67
N PRO A 310 7.58 7.33 40.75
CA PRO A 310 8.40 6.12 40.73
C PRO A 310 9.72 6.34 39.98
N ARG A 311 10.83 5.91 40.61
CA ARG A 311 12.20 5.93 40.10
C ARG A 311 12.35 5.01 38.88
N PHE A 312 12.99 5.49 37.82
CA PHE A 312 13.49 4.66 36.71
C PHE A 312 14.90 4.18 37.03
N GLY A 313 15.06 2.85 37.13
CA GLY A 313 16.36 2.18 37.21
C GLY A 313 16.93 1.93 35.82
N ASP A 314 18.20 2.31 35.66
CA ASP A 314 19.11 1.93 34.59
C ASP A 314 19.30 0.41 34.54
N GLY A 315 19.41 -0.15 33.33
CA GLY A 315 19.44 -1.59 33.12
C GLY A 315 19.54 -1.98 31.65
N SER A 316 20.64 -1.62 31.00
CA SER A 316 21.09 -2.19 29.73
C SER A 316 21.20 -3.73 29.81
N ARG A 317 20.46 -4.45 28.94
CA ARG A 317 20.76 -5.87 28.63
C ARG A 317 20.67 -6.13 27.12
N PRO A 318 21.74 -6.66 26.49
CA PRO A 318 21.75 -6.96 25.06
C PRO A 318 21.04 -8.29 24.77
N TYR A 319 20.30 -8.33 23.65
CA TYR A 319 19.58 -9.51 23.18
C TYR A 319 20.55 -10.46 22.44
N ARG A 320 20.89 -11.59 23.05
CA ARG A 320 21.64 -12.70 22.43
C ARG A 320 20.65 -13.67 21.79
N TRP A 321 20.81 -13.92 20.48
CA TRP A 321 20.01 -14.90 19.73
C TRP A 321 20.78 -16.21 19.65
N SER A 322 20.16 -17.32 20.08
CA SER A 322 20.67 -18.69 19.94
C SER A 322 19.88 -19.41 18.83
N PRO A 323 20.53 -20.17 17.92
CA PRO A 323 19.85 -21.00 16.94
C PRO A 323 19.41 -22.31 17.58
N GLY A 324 18.13 -22.67 17.41
CA GLY A 324 17.58 -23.97 17.82
C GLY A 324 17.85 -25.02 16.75
N GLU A 325 18.36 -26.16 17.21
CA GLU A 325 18.81 -27.33 16.48
C GLU A 325 17.70 -28.14 15.80
N ASP A 326 18.18 -28.98 14.89
CA ASP A 326 17.48 -29.91 14.03
C ASP A 326 16.81 -31.05 14.81
N HIS A 327 15.62 -31.46 14.35
CA HIS A 327 15.16 -32.83 14.55
C HIS A 327 14.70 -33.41 13.21
N ALA A 328 15.55 -34.31 12.72
CA ALA A 328 15.25 -35.31 11.72
C ALA A 328 14.20 -36.30 12.25
N SER A 329 13.30 -36.74 11.39
CA SER A 329 12.58 -37.99 11.56
C SER A 329 12.26 -38.56 10.18
N SER A 330 13.06 -39.55 9.83
CA SER A 330 12.98 -40.47 8.72
C SER A 330 11.85 -41.50 8.92
N LEU A 331 11.07 -41.77 7.88
CA LEU A 331 10.40 -43.06 7.66
C LEU A 331 10.39 -43.41 6.15
N THR A 332 11.32 -44.31 5.82
CA THR A 332 11.30 -45.46 4.90
C THR A 332 10.13 -45.63 3.90
N THR A 333 10.40 -45.65 2.58
CA THR A 333 10.73 -46.79 1.67
C THR A 333 9.53 -47.65 1.20
N SER A 334 9.19 -47.52 -0.08
CA SER A 334 8.74 -48.61 -0.97
C SER A 334 8.90 -48.15 -2.42
N ALA A 335 9.93 -48.65 -3.11
CA ALA A 335 9.88 -49.76 -4.06
C ALA A 335 9.31 -49.36 -5.45
N THR A 336 10.23 -49.09 -6.38
CA THR A 336 10.05 -49.11 -7.83
C THR A 336 9.72 -50.54 -8.32
N PRO A 337 9.13 -50.72 -9.50
CA PRO A 337 10.02 -51.00 -10.63
C PRO A 337 9.62 -50.33 -11.95
N ALA A 338 10.65 -49.99 -12.72
CA ALA A 338 10.59 -49.54 -14.09
C ALA A 338 9.97 -50.60 -15.01
N ARG A 339 9.09 -50.20 -15.93
CA ARG A 339 8.85 -50.93 -17.19
C ARG A 339 8.64 -49.97 -18.36
N ARG A 340 9.62 -50.05 -19.28
CA ARG A 340 9.55 -50.01 -20.75
C ARG A 340 8.69 -48.93 -21.43
N CYS A 341 9.41 -47.97 -22.01
CA CYS A 341 9.00 -47.28 -23.23
C CYS A 341 8.91 -48.26 -24.41
N THR A 342 7.74 -48.38 -25.03
CA THR A 342 7.59 -48.77 -26.44
C THR A 342 6.34 -48.13 -27.05
N ARG A 343 6.55 -47.46 -28.19
CA ARG A 343 5.65 -47.25 -29.34
C ARG A 343 4.25 -46.62 -29.13
N ALA A 344 4.04 -45.46 -29.76
CA ALA A 344 3.33 -45.34 -31.05
C ALA A 344 2.67 -43.95 -31.18
N MET A 345 3.09 -43.18 -32.18
CA MET A 345 2.34 -42.04 -32.69
C MET A 345 1.24 -42.53 -33.65
N PRO A 346 0.11 -41.83 -33.74
CA PRO A 346 -0.58 -41.66 -35.00
C PRO A 346 -0.53 -40.20 -35.46
N ARG A 347 0.03 -40.03 -36.67
CA ARG A 347 -0.19 -38.88 -37.54
C ARG A 347 -1.68 -38.78 -37.88
N VAL A 348 -2.25 -37.59 -37.77
CA VAL A 348 -3.42 -37.19 -38.57
C VAL A 348 -3.09 -35.87 -39.25
N VAL A 349 -3.12 -35.93 -40.58
CA VAL A 349 -2.92 -34.86 -41.55
C VAL A 349 -4.16 -33.97 -41.61
N PRO A 350 -4.04 -32.63 -41.72
CA PRO A 350 -5.15 -31.78 -42.12
C PRO A 350 -5.18 -31.66 -43.65
N ARG A 351 -6.27 -32.07 -44.28
CA ARG A 351 -6.64 -31.62 -45.63
C ARG A 351 -7.56 -30.41 -45.47
N CYS A 352 -7.12 -29.24 -45.94
CA CYS A 352 -7.83 -28.47 -46.96
C CYS A 352 -7.12 -27.14 -47.23
N ARG A 353 -6.58 -27.09 -48.46
CA ARG A 353 -6.14 -25.98 -49.31
C ARG A 353 -4.95 -25.15 -48.85
#